data_AF-A0A225DJY3-F1
#
_entry.id   AF-A0A225DJY3-F1
#
_cell.length_a   1.000
_cell.length_b   1.000
_cell.length_c   1.000
_cell.angle_alpha   90.00
_cell.angle_beta   90.00
_cell.angle_gamma   90.00
#
_symmetry.space_group_name_H-M   'P 1'
#
loop_
_entity.id
_entity.type
_entity.pdbx_description
1 polymer ?
#
loop_
_entity_poly.entity_id
_entity_poly.type
_entity_poly.pdbx_seq_one_letter_code
_entity_poly.pdbx_strand_id
1 'polypeptide(L)'
;MMWSRIPARSVRLLVVVALVVPVVGCGKPHGDVAGRVTYRGRPVVYGTVNAIGSDQMTYYGTIQTDGTFTIRNVPVGPLRLGIYSPDPYYELPVPPAVKVRLEEARRAAGADNMPKPPKGQWFKIPPKYTDPMSSTLTGVVTAPLANIDCNLD
;
A
#
# COMPACT_ATOMS: atom_id res chain seq x y z
N MET A 1 -27.43 38.16 54.16
CA MET A 1 -27.91 36.85 53.66
C MET A 1 -28.51 37.07 52.28
N MET A 2 -27.70 36.94 51.22
CA MET A 2 -28.10 37.18 49.84
C MET A 2 -28.11 35.82 49.11
N TRP A 3 -29.26 35.15 49.06
CA TRP A 3 -29.41 33.91 48.32
C TRP A 3 -29.75 34.22 46.86
N SER A 4 -28.76 34.06 45.99
CA SER A 4 -28.89 34.23 44.55
C SER A 4 -29.77 33.12 43.98
N ARG A 5 -30.95 33.50 43.46
CA ARG A 5 -31.85 32.60 42.73
C ARG A 5 -31.31 32.43 41.31
N ILE A 6 -30.62 31.33 41.05
CA ILE A 6 -30.20 30.95 39.70
C ILE A 6 -31.46 30.61 38.88
N PRO A 7 -31.73 31.30 37.75
CA PRO A 7 -32.93 31.05 36.95
C PRO A 7 -32.86 29.68 36.25
N ALA A 8 -33.84 28.82 36.55
CA ALA A 8 -33.95 27.44 36.03
C ALA A 8 -34.04 27.31 34.50
N ARG A 9 -34.17 28.42 33.76
CA ARG A 9 -34.18 28.44 32.29
C ARG A 9 -32.79 28.24 31.68
N SER A 10 -31.72 28.63 32.38
CA SER A 10 -30.34 28.54 31.89
C SER A 10 -29.74 27.13 32.05
N VAL A 11 -30.35 26.29 32.88
CA VAL A 11 -29.90 24.90 33.12
C VAL A 11 -30.36 23.96 32.00
N ARG A 12 -31.52 24.23 31.37
CA ARG A 12 -32.04 23.38 30.28
C ARG A 12 -31.26 23.52 28.96
N LEU A 13 -30.64 24.67 28.71
CA LEU A 13 -29.89 24.89 27.47
C LEU A 13 -28.48 24.28 27.49
N LEU A 14 -27.91 24.07 28.68
CA LEU A 14 -26.59 23.43 28.87
C LEU A 14 -26.63 21.91 28.73
N VAL A 15 -27.80 21.27 28.89
CA VAL A 15 -27.95 19.81 28.79
C VAL A 15 -28.06 19.33 27.33
N VAL A 16 -28.54 20.17 26.41
CA VAL A 16 -28.68 19.78 24.99
C VAL A 16 -27.35 19.89 24.23
N VAL A 17 -26.47 20.82 24.61
CA VAL A 17 -25.15 21.01 23.97
C VAL A 17 -24.15 19.92 24.38
N ALA A 18 -24.35 19.26 25.52
CA ALA A 18 -23.51 18.14 25.96
C ALA A 18 -23.79 16.81 25.23
N LEU A 19 -24.85 16.73 24.41
CA LEU A 19 -25.25 15.50 23.71
C LEU A 19 -24.82 15.46 22.23
N VAL A 20 -23.85 16.29 21.84
CA VAL A 20 -23.16 16.18 20.56
C VAL A 20 -21.70 15.85 20.85
N VAL A 21 -21.46 14.70 21.48
CA VAL A 21 -20.14 14.08 21.49
C VAL A 21 -19.88 13.64 20.04
N PRO A 22 -18.90 14.22 19.32
CA PRO A 22 -18.53 13.66 18.04
C PRO A 22 -18.04 12.25 18.32
N VAL A 23 -18.74 11.25 17.76
CA VAL A 23 -18.24 9.89 17.62
C VAL A 23 -17.05 10.00 16.67
N VAL A 24 -15.88 10.38 17.19
CA VAL A 24 -14.63 10.34 16.46
C VAL A 24 -14.37 8.85 16.28
N GLY A 25 -14.74 8.36 15.10
CA GLY A 25 -14.69 6.94 14.77
C GLY A 25 -13.32 6.38 15.12
N CYS A 26 -13.30 5.41 16.02
CA CYS A 26 -12.13 4.60 16.32
C CYS A 26 -11.89 3.64 15.14
N GLY A 27 -11.61 4.20 13.96
CA GLY A 27 -11.11 3.45 12.83
C GLY A 27 -9.70 2.98 13.18
N LYS A 28 -9.37 1.73 12.83
CA LYS A 28 -8.00 1.24 12.97
C LYS A 28 -7.06 2.22 12.25
N PRO A 29 -5.97 2.66 12.88
CA PRO A 29 -5.07 3.60 12.23
C PRO A 29 -4.43 2.93 11.01
N HIS A 30 -4.32 3.68 9.91
CA HIS A 30 -3.65 3.27 8.68
C HIS A 30 -2.48 4.22 8.41
N GLY A 31 -1.49 3.74 7.67
CA GLY A 31 -0.35 4.52 7.20
C GLY A 31 0.14 4.02 5.84
N ASP A 32 0.95 4.84 5.20
CA ASP A 32 1.59 4.51 3.94
C ASP A 32 2.96 3.87 4.22
N VAL A 33 3.31 2.86 3.43
CA VAL A 33 4.63 2.21 3.46
C VAL A 33 5.40 2.65 2.23
N ALA A 34 6.52 3.33 2.43
CA ALA A 34 7.45 3.68 1.38
C ALA A 34 8.81 3.01 1.63
N GLY A 35 9.65 2.94 0.62
CA GLY A 35 10.99 2.41 0.78
C GLY A 35 11.63 2.06 -0.55
N ARG A 36 12.79 1.40 -0.49
CA ARG A 36 13.52 0.96 -1.67
C ARG A 36 13.77 -0.54 -1.68
N VAL A 37 13.60 -1.16 -2.83
CA VAL A 37 13.94 -2.57 -3.07
C VAL A 37 15.29 -2.66 -3.78
N THR A 38 16.21 -3.41 -3.18
CA THR A 38 17.53 -3.71 -3.75
C THR A 38 17.80 -5.21 -3.70
N TYR A 39 18.50 -5.75 -4.69
CA TYR A 39 19.00 -7.12 -4.70
C TYR A 39 20.49 -7.11 -4.99
N ARG A 40 21.30 -7.63 -4.07
CA ARG A 40 22.77 -7.63 -4.17
C ARG A 40 23.34 -6.24 -4.49
N GLY A 41 22.82 -5.22 -3.82
CA GLY A 41 23.22 -3.82 -4.00
C GLY A 41 22.70 -3.15 -5.28
N ARG A 42 21.93 -3.85 -6.13
CA ARG A 42 21.33 -3.28 -7.35
C ARG A 42 19.84 -2.99 -7.13
N PRO A 43 19.31 -1.82 -7.53
CA PRO A 43 17.89 -1.53 -7.40
C PRO A 43 17.05 -2.45 -8.28
N VAL A 44 15.94 -2.96 -7.74
CA VAL A 44 14.94 -3.70 -8.54
C VAL A 44 14.14 -2.67 -9.32
N VAL A 45 14.26 -2.66 -10.65
CA VAL A 45 13.75 -1.54 -11.48
C VAL A 45 12.32 -1.73 -12.03
N TYR A 46 11.67 -2.84 -11.70
CA TYR A 46 10.35 -3.20 -12.23
C TYR A 46 9.67 -4.26 -11.35
N GLY A 47 8.36 -4.12 -11.18
CA GLY A 47 7.55 -5.10 -10.45
C GLY A 47 6.59 -4.46 -9.47
N THR A 48 6.12 -5.27 -8.53
CA THR A 48 5.17 -4.89 -7.49
C THR A 48 5.65 -5.43 -6.14
N VAL A 49 5.50 -4.62 -5.11
CA VAL A 49 5.61 -5.04 -3.71
C VAL A 49 4.21 -5.38 -3.22
N ASN A 50 4.06 -6.59 -2.69
CA ASN A 50 2.83 -7.09 -2.09
C ASN A 50 3.04 -7.10 -0.57
N ALA A 51 2.19 -6.42 0.19
CA ALA A 51 2.23 -6.42 1.65
C ALA A 51 1.00 -7.12 2.23
N ILE A 52 1.19 -8.09 3.13
CA ILE A 52 0.11 -8.64 3.93
C ILE A 52 0.09 -7.86 5.25
N GLY A 53 -0.99 -7.11 5.48
CA GLY A 53 -1.20 -6.28 6.66
C GLY A 53 -1.60 -7.06 7.90
N SER A 54 -1.68 -6.36 9.03
CA SER A 54 -2.14 -6.93 10.31
C SER A 54 -3.59 -7.41 10.28
N ASP A 55 -4.38 -6.94 9.31
CA ASP A 55 -5.75 -7.33 9.03
C ASP A 55 -5.87 -8.54 8.08
N GLN A 56 -4.75 -9.15 7.69
CA GLN A 56 -4.67 -10.26 6.72
C GLN A 56 -5.09 -9.89 5.29
N MET A 57 -5.18 -8.58 4.97
CA MET A 57 -5.44 -8.12 3.61
C MET A 57 -4.13 -7.87 2.86
N THR A 58 -4.17 -8.04 1.53
CA THR A 58 -3.03 -7.79 0.64
C THR A 58 -3.11 -6.40 0.03
N TYR A 59 -2.03 -5.65 0.17
CA TYR A 59 -1.82 -4.33 -0.39
C TYR A 59 -0.72 -4.37 -1.45
N TYR A 60 -0.80 -3.47 -2.42
CA TYR A 60 0.10 -3.47 -3.58
C TYR A 60 0.75 -2.09 -3.75
N GLY A 61 2.04 -2.09 -4.08
CA GLY A 61 2.78 -0.89 -4.47
C GLY A 61 3.64 -1.17 -5.69
N THR A 62 3.56 -0.31 -6.69
CA THR A 62 4.40 -0.41 -7.89
C THR A 62 5.83 0.00 -7.56
N ILE A 63 6.79 -0.76 -8.08
CA ILE A 63 8.22 -0.46 -7.98
C ILE A 63 8.61 0.44 -9.15
N GLN A 64 9.23 1.57 -8.82
CA GLN A 64 9.74 2.52 -9.79
C GLN A 64 11.11 2.10 -10.34
N THR A 65 11.56 2.77 -11.40
CA THR A 65 12.82 2.44 -12.09
C THR A 65 14.07 2.68 -11.23
N ASP A 66 13.97 3.45 -10.16
CA ASP A 66 15.02 3.64 -9.15
C ASP A 66 14.96 2.61 -8.01
N GLY A 67 13.94 1.74 -8.01
CA GLY A 67 13.65 0.74 -6.98
C GLY A 67 12.84 1.25 -5.81
N THR A 68 12.38 2.51 -5.83
CA THR A 68 11.47 3.02 -4.80
C THR A 68 10.07 2.48 -5.00
N PHE A 69 9.30 2.37 -3.90
CA PHE A 69 7.91 1.95 -3.95
C PHE A 69 7.09 2.70 -2.90
N THR A 70 5.77 2.70 -3.07
CA THR A 70 4.83 3.19 -2.06
C THR A 70 3.58 2.33 -2.07
N ILE A 71 3.19 1.84 -0.90
CA ILE A 71 1.95 1.10 -0.64
C ILE A 71 1.10 1.99 0.25
N ARG A 72 -0.12 2.28 -0.19
CA ARG A 72 -0.99 3.23 0.53
C ARG A 72 -1.97 2.51 1.44
N ASN A 73 -2.38 3.20 2.50
CA ASN A 73 -3.49 2.80 3.37
C ASN A 73 -3.32 1.38 3.95
N VAL A 74 -2.13 1.08 4.47
CA VAL A 74 -1.81 -0.18 5.16
C VAL A 74 -2.17 -0.03 6.64
N PRO A 75 -2.83 -1.00 7.28
CA PRO A 75 -3.16 -0.91 8.70
C PRO A 75 -1.88 -0.87 9.54
N VAL A 76 -1.90 -0.06 10.59
CA VAL A 76 -0.84 -0.02 11.59
C VAL A 76 -0.67 -1.40 12.22
N GLY A 77 0.58 -1.82 12.39
CA GLY A 77 0.93 -3.14 12.92
C GLY A 77 1.98 -3.88 12.07
N PRO A 78 2.21 -5.17 12.41
CA PRO A 78 3.15 -6.01 11.69
C PRO A 78 2.67 -6.30 10.27
N LEU A 79 3.60 -6.38 9.32
CA LEU A 79 3.31 -6.72 7.94
C LEU A 79 4.40 -7.64 7.35
N ARG A 80 4.03 -8.41 6.33
CA ARG A 80 4.94 -9.28 5.54
C ARG A 80 5.02 -8.79 4.10
N LEU A 81 6.20 -8.86 3.49
CA LEU A 81 6.46 -8.26 2.16
C LEU A 81 6.90 -9.30 1.13
N GLY A 82 6.21 -9.37 0.00
CA GLY A 82 6.66 -10.09 -1.19
C GLY A 82 7.03 -9.12 -2.31
N ILE A 83 8.08 -9.42 -3.06
CA ILE A 83 8.51 -8.65 -4.23
C ILE A 83 8.30 -9.52 -5.47
N TYR A 84 7.38 -9.11 -6.32
CA TYR A 84 7.14 -9.75 -7.60
C TYR A 84 7.74 -8.92 -8.74
N SER A 85 8.75 -9.45 -9.42
CA SER A 85 9.40 -8.81 -10.57
C SER A 85 9.40 -9.75 -11.79
N PRO A 86 8.30 -9.78 -12.57
CA PRO A 86 8.25 -10.56 -13.81
C PRO A 86 9.11 -9.90 -14.89
N ASP A 87 9.50 -10.67 -15.90
CA ASP A 87 10.22 -10.15 -17.06
C ASP A 87 9.32 -9.17 -17.85
N PRO A 88 9.65 -7.86 -17.94
CA PRO A 88 8.84 -6.88 -18.67
C PRO A 88 8.86 -7.08 -20.20
N TYR A 89 9.75 -7.91 -20.71
CA TYR A 89 9.93 -8.22 -22.13
C TYR A 89 9.39 -9.58 -22.53
N TYR A 90 8.92 -10.38 -21.58
CA TYR A 90 8.28 -11.64 -21.89
C TYR A 90 6.89 -11.41 -22.48
N GLU A 91 6.75 -11.63 -23.79
CA GLU A 91 5.45 -11.67 -24.46
C GLU A 91 4.98 -13.12 -24.55
N LEU A 92 3.80 -13.41 -24.01
CA LEU A 92 3.17 -14.71 -24.20
C LEU A 92 2.95 -14.96 -25.70
N PRO A 93 3.16 -16.19 -26.20
CA PRO A 93 2.82 -16.56 -27.57
C PRO A 93 1.30 -16.64 -27.70
N VAL A 94 0.63 -15.50 -27.78
CA VAL A 94 -0.81 -15.39 -28.02
C VAL A 94 -1.06 -15.15 -29.52
N PRO A 95 -2.08 -15.81 -30.11
CA PRO A 95 -2.48 -15.52 -31.50
C PRO A 95 -2.81 -14.03 -31.67
N PRO A 96 -2.51 -13.42 -32.84
CA PRO A 96 -2.73 -11.98 -33.06
C PRO A 96 -4.16 -11.51 -32.76
N ALA A 97 -5.16 -12.33 -33.08
CA ALA A 97 -6.57 -12.02 -32.79
C ALA A 97 -6.88 -11.89 -31.29
N VAL A 98 -6.19 -12.66 -30.43
CA VAL A 98 -6.34 -12.59 -28.98
C VAL A 98 -5.64 -11.35 -28.43
N LYS A 99 -4.46 -11.00 -28.96
CA LYS A 99 -3.72 -9.79 -28.55
C LYS A 99 -4.55 -8.53 -28.79
N VAL A 100 -5.21 -8.40 -29.94
CA VAL A 100 -6.08 -7.25 -30.26
C VAL A 100 -7.23 -7.15 -29.25
N ARG A 101 -7.95 -8.25 -29.00
CA ARG A 101 -9.06 -8.26 -28.03
C ARG A 101 -8.61 -7.89 -26.62
N LEU A 102 -7.44 -8.37 -26.20
CA LEU A 102 -6.88 -8.05 -24.89
C LEU A 102 -6.53 -6.57 -24.77
N GLU A 103 -5.88 -6.00 -25.79
CA GLU A 103 -5.54 -4.57 -25.84
C GLU A 103 -6.80 -3.69 -25.86
N GLU A 104 -7.84 -4.06 -26.60
CA GLU A 104 -9.13 -3.36 -26.62
C GLU A 104 -9.81 -3.38 -25.25
N ALA A 105 -9.91 -4.55 -24.62
CA ALA A 105 -10.50 -4.70 -23.28
C ALA A 105 -9.72 -3.87 -22.25
N ARG A 106 -8.40 -3.84 -22.37
CA ARG A 106 -7.52 -3.10 -21.48
C ARG A 106 -7.65 -1.59 -21.65
N ARG A 107 -7.76 -1.09 -22.88
CA ARG A 107 -8.06 0.31 -23.18
C ARG A 107 -9.42 0.72 -22.62
N ALA A 108 -10.44 -0.14 -22.80
CA ALA A 108 -11.77 0.10 -22.23
C ALA A 108 -11.76 0.16 -20.69
N ALA A 109 -10.89 -0.62 -20.04
CA ALA A 109 -10.69 -0.59 -18.59
C ALA A 109 -9.84 0.59 -18.08
N GLY A 110 -9.30 1.44 -18.97
CA GLY A 110 -8.42 2.55 -18.59
C GLY A 110 -7.12 2.11 -17.91
N ALA A 111 -6.67 0.86 -18.13
CA ALA A 111 -5.50 0.32 -17.46
C ALA A 111 -4.20 0.81 -18.14
N ASP A 112 -3.51 1.73 -17.47
CA ASP A 112 -2.27 2.33 -17.95
C ASP A 112 -1.13 1.31 -18.04
N ASN A 113 -0.27 1.46 -19.06
CA ASN A 113 0.90 0.60 -19.21
C ASN A 113 1.95 1.02 -18.19
N MET A 114 2.32 0.12 -17.28
CA MET A 114 3.52 0.34 -16.50
C MET A 114 4.68 0.55 -17.47
N PRO A 115 5.42 1.67 -17.34
CA PRO A 115 6.52 1.96 -18.22
C PRO A 115 7.55 0.83 -18.08
N LYS A 116 7.92 0.23 -19.22
CA LYS A 116 8.95 -0.81 -19.22
C LYS A 116 10.29 -0.16 -18.84
N PRO A 117 11.09 -0.79 -17.95
CA PRO A 117 12.41 -0.28 -17.63
C PRO A 117 13.32 -0.35 -18.87
N PRO A 118 14.37 0.47 -18.99
CA PRO A 118 15.34 0.35 -20.06
C PRO A 118 15.91 -1.07 -20.19
N LYS A 119 16.14 -1.52 -21.43
CA LYS A 119 16.67 -2.86 -21.72
C LYS A 119 18.00 -3.08 -20.97
N GLY A 120 18.17 -4.26 -20.38
CA GLY A 120 19.39 -4.66 -19.66
C GLY A 120 19.47 -4.22 -18.19
N GLN A 121 18.57 -3.35 -17.73
CA GLN A 121 18.53 -2.96 -16.31
C GLN A 121 17.78 -3.98 -15.44
N TRP A 122 16.76 -4.62 -16.00
CA TRP A 122 16.00 -5.66 -15.31
C TRP A 122 16.82 -6.93 -15.10
N PHE A 123 16.60 -7.59 -13.97
CA PHE A 123 17.18 -8.88 -13.63
C PHE A 123 16.16 -9.75 -12.90
N LYS A 124 16.32 -11.07 -13.04
CA LYS A 124 15.46 -12.04 -12.35
C LYS A 124 15.81 -12.11 -10.86
N ILE A 125 14.80 -11.95 -10.01
CA ILE A 125 14.90 -12.17 -8.57
C ILE A 125 14.59 -13.63 -8.21
N PRO A 126 15.19 -14.18 -7.14
CA PRO A 126 14.84 -15.50 -6.63
C PRO A 126 13.36 -15.62 -6.25
N PRO A 127 12.66 -16.73 -6.61
CA PRO A 127 11.24 -16.91 -6.30
C PRO A 127 10.89 -16.87 -4.81
N LYS A 128 11.84 -17.15 -3.91
CA LYS A 128 11.66 -17.07 -2.45
C LYS A 128 11.26 -15.68 -1.94
N TYR A 129 11.51 -14.63 -2.73
CA TYR A 129 11.12 -13.27 -2.37
C TYR A 129 9.73 -12.90 -2.91
N THR A 130 9.15 -13.69 -3.82
CA THR A 130 7.89 -13.36 -4.49
C THR A 130 6.68 -13.45 -3.59
N ASP A 131 6.63 -14.49 -2.76
CA ASP A 131 5.48 -14.77 -1.91
C ASP A 131 5.70 -14.18 -0.51
N PRO A 132 4.82 -13.27 -0.03
CA PRO A 132 4.95 -12.68 1.30
C PRO A 132 4.96 -13.70 2.43
N MET A 133 4.35 -14.88 2.24
CA MET A 133 4.26 -15.93 3.27
C MET A 133 5.53 -16.76 3.40
N SER A 134 6.27 -16.95 2.31
CA SER A 134 7.56 -17.65 2.30
C SER A 134 8.76 -16.71 2.38
N SER A 135 8.56 -15.42 2.09
CA SER A 135 9.60 -14.40 2.25
C SER A 135 9.96 -14.20 3.73
N THR A 136 11.23 -13.91 3.99
CA THR A 136 11.71 -13.50 5.32
C THR A 136 11.56 -11.98 5.55
N LEU A 137 10.89 -11.26 4.63
CA LEU A 137 10.81 -9.81 4.65
C LEU A 137 9.61 -9.38 5.49
N THR A 138 9.91 -8.69 6.58
CA THR A 138 8.92 -8.23 7.55
C THR A 138 9.13 -6.75 7.83
N GLY A 139 8.06 -6.09 8.26
CA GLY A 139 8.08 -4.69 8.63
C GLY A 139 7.00 -4.37 9.64
N VAL A 140 7.02 -3.14 10.16
CA VAL A 140 5.99 -2.65 11.09
C VAL A 140 5.58 -1.25 10.66
N VAL A 141 4.29 -1.04 10.46
CA VAL A 141 3.72 0.29 10.27
C VAL A 141 3.42 0.86 11.66
N THR A 142 4.19 1.87 12.10
CA THR A 142 4.01 2.53 13.40
C THR A 142 3.51 3.97 13.29
N ALA A 143 3.56 4.55 12.10
CA ALA A 143 3.27 5.95 11.83
C ALA A 143 2.49 6.10 10.51
N PRO A 144 1.91 7.29 10.22
CA PRO A 144 1.23 7.57 8.96
C PRO A 144 2.10 7.37 7.71
N LEU A 145 3.43 7.42 7.87
CA LEU A 145 4.40 7.05 6.85
C LEU A 145 5.49 6.20 7.48
N ALA A 146 5.63 4.96 7.03
CA ALA A 146 6.67 4.02 7.44
C ALA A 146 7.66 3.81 6.29
N ASN A 147 8.96 3.99 6.56
CA ASN A 147 10.02 3.72 5.59
C ASN A 147 10.63 2.34 5.86
N ILE A 148 10.48 1.41 4.90
CA ILE A 148 10.99 0.04 4.99
C ILE A 148 11.81 -0.27 3.74
N ASP A 149 13.14 -0.35 3.91
CA ASP A 149 14.05 -0.76 2.84
C ASP A 149 14.16 -2.29 2.77
N CYS A 150 13.96 -2.82 1.58
CA CYS A 150 14.03 -4.26 1.29
C CYS A 150 15.36 -4.56 0.60
N ASN A 151 16.35 -5.04 1.38
CA ASN A 151 17.58 -5.57 0.82
C ASN A 151 17.48 -7.09 0.66
N LEU A 152 17.57 -7.55 -0.58
CA LEU A 152 17.50 -8.94 -0.97
C LEU A 152 18.94 -9.46 -1.17
N ASP A 153 19.37 -10.45 -0.39
CA ASP A 153 20.68 -11.10 -0.51
C ASP A 153 20.70 -12.22 -1.59
#